data_AF-A0A1H6WJ68-F1
#
_entry.id   AF-A0A1H6WJ68-F1
#
_cell.length_a   1.000
_cell.length_b   1.000
_cell.length_c   1.000
_cell.angle_alpha   90.00
_cell.angle_beta   90.00
_cell.angle_gamma   90.00
#
_symmetry.space_group_name_H-M   'P 1'
#
loop_
_entity.id
_entity.type
_entity.pdbx_description
1 polymer ?
#
loop_
_entity_poly.entity_id
_entity_poly.type
_entity_poly.pdbx_seq_one_letter_code
_entity_poly.pdbx_strand_id
1 'polypeptide(L)'
;MDEITLYIYDSQDYEIKRVVSYIGLNLEKHQLTIEYGYQSPNGLSDIHVESVSISSHFSLSELYDLMLSYWEDVSFDDLLYNDRLMDYFLEEKDEGHLSEIDELFQEMIDEDRDVYDEDDVILLAVDYSNYGQFLKARALYEKAEECYQNAADLLSEVVKENDDDINRHNVTSALEQLADILFIEEKDEEALKAYQDLFSQISACEEDYRYGHVLERIALIYHRLDDDSRSLFFHKAELAVYRKLWLEEKSDDNQYALAIGLRQIALRIMHLNMNKQEALDMFEESYQYLCGLPEHLVHDDLIVAIEYKGDASLVLEDYQQAIQYYCKVEEMIIEDDCKDQSIDNLFSKSIIHKKLGRCYEKLNDKNKAMSYFQEALEEVSQVAKNRGEYHDYSEKGIALMNIGWHYFNHENYDIAYQYFYDDLLLRIQINNRYHTIASAYSLSLAMRHMGYVEEALGHLESARDYLKECLLISQQYRKKDKESREYYYYVSLKDYAHILYVLEEYQEAYEDFKEVEEYLKSGKITYVHEYTLNFESIKEMQDCEEKCNGIY
;
A
#
# COMPACT_ATOMS: atom_id res chain seq x y z
N MET A 1 -16.34 -30.10 77.99
CA MET A 1 -15.12 -30.77 77.51
C MET A 1 -14.80 -30.05 76.24
N ASP A 2 -13.87 -29.11 76.31
CA ASP A 2 -13.39 -28.38 75.13
C ASP A 2 -12.51 -29.36 74.36
N GLU A 3 -12.97 -29.77 73.19
CA GLU A 3 -12.24 -30.66 72.31
C GLU A 3 -11.02 -29.90 71.79
N ILE A 4 -9.83 -30.30 72.25
CA ILE A 4 -8.56 -29.79 71.70
C ILE A 4 -8.29 -30.62 70.46
N THR A 5 -8.58 -30.06 69.29
CA THR A 5 -8.16 -30.63 68.01
C THR A 5 -6.65 -30.53 67.90
N LEU A 6 -5.96 -31.66 68.00
CA LEU A 6 -4.52 -31.78 67.76
C LEU A 6 -4.30 -32.17 66.29
N TYR A 7 -3.72 -31.27 65.51
CA TYR A 7 -3.19 -31.58 64.18
C TYR A 7 -1.89 -32.37 64.36
N ILE A 8 -1.98 -33.70 64.27
CA ILE A 8 -0.81 -34.58 64.24
C ILE A 8 -0.38 -34.65 62.77
N TYR A 9 0.67 -33.92 62.43
CA TYR A 9 1.25 -33.96 61.10
C TYR A 9 2.17 -35.18 60.97
N ASP A 10 1.99 -35.94 59.89
CA ASP A 10 2.99 -36.89 59.42
C ASP A 10 4.21 -36.05 59.00
N SER A 11 5.32 -36.17 59.73
CA SER A 11 6.57 -35.49 59.42
C SER A 11 7.25 -36.18 58.24
N GLN A 12 6.57 -36.21 57.10
CA GLN A 12 7.26 -36.35 55.82
C GLN A 12 7.85 -34.98 55.52
N ASP A 13 9.13 -34.94 55.16
CA ASP A 13 9.85 -33.73 54.79
C ASP A 13 9.10 -33.02 53.64
N TYR A 14 8.22 -32.08 54.00
CA TYR A 14 7.47 -31.28 53.03
C TYR A 14 8.29 -30.01 52.77
N GLU A 15 8.86 -29.92 51.58
CA GLU A 15 9.60 -28.76 51.13
C GLU A 15 8.61 -27.64 50.80
N ILE A 16 8.76 -26.47 51.45
CA ILE A 16 7.98 -25.28 51.10
C ILE A 16 8.46 -24.83 49.72
N LYS A 17 7.58 -24.89 48.72
CA LYS A 17 7.92 -24.50 47.34
C LYS A 17 7.49 -23.07 47.06
N ARG A 18 8.36 -22.28 46.46
CA ARG A 18 7.97 -20.99 45.84
C ARG A 18 7.15 -21.32 44.59
N VAL A 19 5.99 -20.71 44.45
CA VAL A 19 5.10 -20.84 43.29
C VAL A 19 4.91 -19.45 42.72
N VAL A 20 5.43 -19.22 41.52
CA VAL A 20 5.20 -17.98 40.76
C VAL A 20 3.80 -18.03 40.18
N SER A 21 3.06 -16.93 40.30
CA SER A 21 1.71 -16.78 39.76
C SER A 21 1.65 -15.83 38.56
N TYR A 22 2.61 -14.91 38.45
CA TYR A 22 2.65 -13.92 37.38
C TYR A 22 4.06 -13.37 37.19
N ILE A 23 4.48 -13.23 35.94
CA ILE A 23 5.61 -12.41 35.54
C ILE A 23 5.09 -11.37 34.54
N GLY A 24 5.29 -10.09 34.85
CA GLY A 24 4.89 -8.98 33.99
C GLY A 24 6.10 -8.17 33.55
N LEU A 25 6.27 -8.01 32.24
CA LEU A 25 7.30 -7.16 31.66
C LEU A 25 6.73 -5.78 31.35
N ASN A 26 7.34 -4.74 31.91
CA ASN A 26 7.09 -3.35 31.54
C ASN A 26 8.30 -2.82 30.78
N LEU A 27 8.18 -2.76 29.45
CA LEU A 27 9.25 -2.33 28.55
C LEU A 27 9.59 -0.85 28.73
N GLU A 28 8.60 0.03 28.92
CA GLU A 28 8.83 1.48 29.14
C GLU A 28 9.64 1.78 30.42
N LYS A 29 9.41 0.99 31.46
CA LYS A 29 10.09 1.13 32.76
C LYS A 29 11.31 0.25 32.89
N HIS A 30 11.58 -0.61 31.89
CA HIS A 30 12.59 -1.65 31.93
C HIS A 30 12.53 -2.42 33.25
N GLN A 31 11.37 -3.02 33.53
CA GLN A 31 11.09 -3.65 34.82
C GLN A 31 10.26 -4.92 34.67
N LEU A 32 10.71 -5.99 35.31
CA LEU A 32 9.94 -7.20 35.57
C LEU A 32 9.21 -7.09 36.91
N THR A 33 7.95 -7.47 36.93
CA THR A 33 7.11 -7.63 38.12
C THR A 33 6.85 -9.12 38.32
N ILE A 34 7.19 -9.64 39.49
CA ILE A 34 7.10 -11.08 39.77
C ILE A 34 6.20 -11.26 40.98
N GLU A 35 5.07 -11.93 40.78
CA GLU A 35 4.17 -12.31 41.87
C GLU A 35 4.35 -13.78 42.21
N TYR A 36 4.52 -14.08 43.50
CA TYR A 36 4.70 -15.45 43.96
C TYR A 36 4.16 -15.67 45.36
N GLY A 37 3.77 -16.91 45.65
CA GLY A 37 3.42 -17.40 46.98
C GLY A 37 4.28 -18.60 47.37
N TYR A 38 4.17 -19.02 48.61
CA TYR A 38 4.81 -20.23 49.12
C TYR A 38 3.76 -21.30 49.36
N GLN A 39 3.86 -22.40 48.61
CA GLN A 39 2.98 -23.56 48.75
C GLN A 39 3.46 -24.44 49.91
N SER A 40 2.56 -24.66 50.86
CA SER A 40 2.75 -25.56 52.01
C SER A 40 1.62 -26.61 52.06
N PRO A 41 1.71 -27.62 52.94
CA PRO A 41 0.60 -28.56 53.17
C PRO A 41 -0.70 -27.89 53.61
N ASN A 42 -0.64 -26.67 54.16
CA ASN A 42 -1.80 -25.93 54.65
C ASN A 42 -2.38 -24.95 53.60
N GLY A 43 -1.83 -24.93 52.38
CA GLY A 43 -2.25 -24.04 51.29
C GLY A 43 -1.15 -23.07 50.84
N LEU A 44 -1.53 -22.17 49.91
CA LEU A 44 -0.69 -21.10 49.38
C LEU A 44 -0.63 -19.92 50.37
N SER A 45 0.54 -19.33 50.57
CA SER A 45 0.70 -18.11 51.38
C SER A 45 0.05 -16.89 50.73
N ASP A 46 0.08 -15.75 51.45
CA ASP A 46 -0.15 -14.45 50.84
C ASP A 46 0.81 -14.23 49.66
N ILE A 47 0.34 -13.50 48.63
CA ILE A 47 1.12 -13.20 47.43
C ILE A 47 2.13 -12.09 47.76
N HIS A 48 3.38 -12.35 47.39
CA HIS A 48 4.48 -11.40 47.40
C HIS A 48 4.69 -10.82 46.01
N VAL A 49 4.93 -9.51 45.92
CA VAL A 49 5.26 -8.83 44.67
C VAL A 49 6.70 -8.35 44.74
N GLU A 50 7.52 -8.79 43.79
CA GLU A 50 8.90 -8.40 43.60
C GLU A 50 9.05 -7.60 42.31
N SER A 51 9.97 -6.65 42.30
CA SER A 51 10.21 -5.74 41.19
C SER A 51 11.68 -5.75 40.85
N VAL A 52 12.01 -6.23 39.65
CA VAL A 52 13.38 -6.43 39.18
C VAL A 52 13.61 -5.48 38.02
N SER A 53 14.58 -4.58 38.16
CA SER A 53 15.01 -3.73 37.05
C SER A 53 15.80 -4.57 36.04
N ILE A 54 15.48 -4.41 34.76
CA ILE A 54 16.24 -4.99 33.65
C ILE A 54 17.04 -3.89 32.96
N SER A 55 18.04 -4.31 32.19
CA SER A 55 18.79 -3.38 31.33
C SER A 55 17.82 -2.68 30.37
N SER A 56 18.15 -1.46 29.94
CA SER A 56 17.39 -0.79 28.87
C SER A 56 17.71 -1.35 27.49
N HIS A 57 18.63 -2.31 27.43
CA HIS A 57 19.09 -2.99 26.24
C HIS A 57 19.51 -4.41 26.65
N PHE A 58 18.73 -5.40 26.25
CA PHE A 58 18.89 -6.80 26.65
C PHE A 58 18.56 -7.71 25.47
N SER A 59 19.18 -8.88 25.42
CA SER A 59 18.92 -9.91 24.40
C SER A 59 17.70 -10.77 24.77
N LEU A 60 17.10 -11.49 23.81
CA LEU A 60 15.97 -12.37 24.14
C LEU A 60 16.39 -13.49 25.10
N SER A 61 17.59 -14.05 24.91
CA SER A 61 18.17 -15.05 25.82
C SER A 61 18.46 -14.48 27.21
N GLU A 62 18.91 -13.22 27.31
CA GLU A 62 19.11 -12.58 28.62
C GLU A 62 17.80 -12.41 29.39
N LEU A 63 16.71 -12.06 28.69
CA LEU A 63 15.38 -11.99 29.27
C LEU A 63 14.89 -13.38 29.69
N TYR A 64 15.08 -14.38 28.83
CA TYR A 64 14.74 -15.78 29.11
C TYR A 64 15.47 -16.30 30.35
N ASP A 65 16.80 -16.19 30.42
CA ASP A 65 17.61 -16.62 31.56
C ASP A 65 17.15 -15.95 32.87
N LEU A 66 16.79 -14.66 32.79
CA LEU A 66 16.28 -13.94 33.93
C LEU A 66 14.91 -14.49 34.37
N MET A 67 13.98 -14.71 33.43
CA MET A 67 12.66 -15.27 33.74
C MET A 67 12.76 -16.70 34.29
N LEU A 68 13.61 -17.53 33.69
CA LEU A 68 13.87 -18.91 34.10
C LEU A 68 14.42 -18.99 35.54
N SER A 69 15.17 -17.98 35.98
CA SER A 69 15.65 -17.90 37.37
C SER A 69 14.52 -17.74 38.41
N TYR A 70 13.33 -17.33 37.98
CA TYR A 70 12.16 -17.20 38.84
C TYR A 70 11.09 -18.26 38.59
N TRP A 71 10.93 -18.72 37.35
CA TRP A 71 9.92 -19.70 36.97
C TRP A 71 10.49 -20.74 36.02
N GLU A 72 10.55 -21.99 36.49
CA GLU A 72 11.18 -23.12 35.78
C GLU A 72 10.41 -23.59 34.53
N ASP A 73 9.15 -23.18 34.35
CA ASP A 73 8.28 -23.66 33.25
C ASP A 73 8.22 -22.67 32.06
N VAL A 74 9.04 -21.62 32.04
CA VAL A 74 9.09 -20.66 30.92
C VAL A 74 9.79 -21.33 29.74
N SER A 75 9.17 -21.35 28.55
CA SER A 75 9.81 -21.78 27.30
C SER A 75 10.25 -20.58 26.45
N PHE A 76 11.13 -20.81 25.46
CA PHE A 76 11.45 -19.79 24.48
C PHE A 76 10.25 -19.46 23.59
N ASP A 77 9.40 -20.45 23.28
CA ASP A 77 8.19 -20.31 22.46
C ASP A 77 7.23 -19.27 23.07
N ASP A 78 7.06 -19.28 24.41
CA ASP A 78 6.26 -18.28 25.14
C ASP A 78 6.72 -16.83 24.87
N LEU A 79 8.04 -16.65 24.68
CA LEU A 79 8.65 -15.36 24.39
C LEU A 79 8.58 -15.04 22.89
N LEU A 80 8.91 -16.01 22.03
CA LEU A 80 8.96 -15.85 20.58
C LEU A 80 7.57 -15.58 19.97
N TYR A 81 6.52 -16.20 20.50
CA TYR A 81 5.14 -15.98 20.04
C TYR A 81 4.52 -14.69 20.58
N ASN A 82 5.23 -13.93 21.43
CA ASN A 82 4.69 -12.71 22.01
C ASN A 82 4.86 -11.51 21.06
N ASP A 83 3.79 -11.18 20.31
CA ASP A 83 3.79 -10.06 19.36
C ASP A 83 4.36 -8.75 19.94
N ARG A 84 3.96 -8.39 21.17
CA ARG A 84 4.42 -7.13 21.80
C ARG A 84 5.91 -7.14 22.11
N LEU A 85 6.46 -8.31 22.43
CA LEU A 85 7.89 -8.46 22.66
C LEU A 85 8.65 -8.42 21.34
N MET A 86 8.13 -9.06 20.29
CA MET A 86 8.71 -8.99 18.95
C MET A 86 8.70 -7.57 18.40
N ASP A 87 7.58 -6.85 18.54
CA ASP A 87 7.46 -5.44 18.16
C ASP A 87 8.51 -4.57 18.86
N TYR A 88 8.74 -4.80 20.16
CA TYR A 88 9.79 -4.10 20.91
C TYR A 88 11.19 -4.30 20.28
N PHE A 89 11.57 -5.54 20.00
CA PHE A 89 12.86 -5.83 19.39
C PHE A 89 12.99 -5.27 17.96
N LEU A 90 11.90 -5.28 17.19
CA LEU A 90 11.85 -4.69 15.86
C LEU A 90 11.96 -3.16 15.91
N GLU A 91 11.38 -2.50 16.92
CA GLU A 91 11.47 -1.06 17.15
C GLU A 91 12.88 -0.63 17.58
N GLU A 92 13.58 -1.45 18.39
CA GLU A 92 14.96 -1.20 18.79
C GLU A 92 15.94 -1.20 17.61
N LYS A 93 15.64 -1.98 16.55
CA LYS A 93 16.46 -2.13 15.34
C LYS A 93 17.91 -2.55 15.62
N ASP A 94 18.13 -3.34 16.67
CA ASP A 94 19.44 -3.94 16.96
C ASP A 94 19.60 -5.25 16.18
N GLU A 95 20.45 -5.25 15.15
CA GLU A 95 20.69 -6.43 14.32
C GLU A 95 21.31 -7.61 15.08
N GLY A 96 21.97 -7.37 16.22
CA GLY A 96 22.44 -8.45 17.09
C GLY A 96 21.29 -9.21 17.73
N HIS A 97 20.34 -8.48 18.34
CA HIS A 97 19.13 -9.07 18.93
C HIS A 97 18.24 -9.70 17.86
N LEU A 98 18.06 -9.04 16.71
CA LEU A 98 17.25 -9.58 15.62
C LEU A 98 17.87 -10.83 14.98
N SER A 99 19.20 -10.94 14.95
CA SER A 99 19.89 -12.16 14.49
C SER A 99 19.79 -13.28 15.51
N GLU A 100 19.86 -12.99 16.80
CA GLU A 100 19.64 -13.97 17.87
C GLU A 100 18.22 -14.54 17.79
N ILE A 101 17.20 -13.68 17.64
CA ILE A 101 15.80 -14.12 17.49
C ILE A 101 15.62 -14.98 16.23
N ASP A 102 16.27 -14.62 15.11
CA ASP A 102 16.28 -15.43 13.87
C ASP A 102 16.86 -16.84 14.10
N GLU A 103 17.96 -16.95 14.86
CA GLU A 103 18.59 -18.22 15.22
C GLU A 103 17.68 -19.04 16.15
N LEU A 104 17.05 -18.42 17.15
CA LEU A 104 16.14 -19.09 18.08
C LEU A 104 14.90 -19.66 17.38
N PHE A 105 14.30 -18.93 16.43
CA PHE A 105 13.21 -19.47 15.61
C PHE A 105 13.66 -20.68 14.77
N GLN A 106 14.86 -20.63 14.20
CA GLN A 106 15.39 -21.73 13.40
C GLN A 106 15.68 -22.97 14.26
N GLU A 107 16.23 -22.78 15.46
CA GLU A 107 16.46 -23.85 16.43
C GLU A 107 15.15 -24.52 16.86
N MET A 108 14.13 -23.72 17.21
CA MET A 108 12.78 -24.20 17.57
C MET A 108 12.16 -25.04 16.44
N ILE A 109 12.17 -24.52 15.20
CA ILE A 109 11.67 -25.25 14.03
C ILE A 109 12.45 -26.55 13.80
N ASP A 110 13.78 -26.54 13.95
CA ASP A 110 14.61 -27.73 13.74
C ASP A 110 14.39 -28.79 14.82
N GLU A 111 14.05 -28.40 16.05
CA GLU A 111 13.67 -29.31 17.13
C GLU A 111 12.31 -29.98 16.86
N ASP A 112 11.35 -29.23 16.34
CA ASP A 112 9.97 -29.72 16.09
C ASP A 112 9.79 -30.41 14.72
N ARG A 113 10.85 -30.51 13.90
CA ARG A 113 10.83 -31.27 12.63
C ARG A 113 10.60 -32.77 12.80
N ASP A 114 10.96 -33.32 13.95
CA ASP A 114 10.77 -34.74 14.25
C ASP A 114 9.29 -34.97 14.64
N VAL A 115 8.41 -34.95 13.64
CA VAL A 115 6.96 -35.06 13.79
C VAL A 115 6.51 -36.51 14.05
N TYR A 116 5.72 -36.75 15.11
CA TYR A 116 5.20 -38.07 15.44
C TYR A 116 3.67 -38.20 15.30
N ASP A 117 2.91 -37.12 15.45
CA ASP A 117 1.45 -37.11 15.30
C ASP A 117 0.87 -35.77 14.78
N GLU A 118 -0.47 -35.67 14.71
CA GLU A 118 -1.21 -34.51 14.18
C GLU A 118 -0.93 -33.22 14.97
N ASP A 119 -0.80 -33.31 16.29
CA ASP A 119 -0.58 -32.14 17.15
C ASP A 119 0.82 -31.57 16.92
N ASP A 120 1.82 -32.44 16.72
CA ASP A 120 3.19 -32.04 16.36
C ASP A 120 3.24 -31.31 15.00
N VAL A 121 2.47 -31.77 14.00
CA VAL A 121 2.38 -31.10 12.69
C VAL A 121 1.79 -29.70 12.82
N ILE A 122 0.73 -29.56 13.64
CA ILE A 122 0.06 -28.29 13.85
C ILE A 122 1.00 -27.33 14.58
N LEU A 123 1.74 -27.79 15.59
CA LEU A 123 2.72 -26.99 16.31
C LEU A 123 3.82 -26.46 15.37
N LEU A 124 4.41 -27.35 14.56
CA LEU A 124 5.42 -26.96 13.58
C LEU A 124 4.89 -25.93 12.56
N ALA A 125 3.62 -26.02 12.16
CA ALA A 125 3.00 -25.02 11.31
C ALA A 125 2.79 -23.67 12.02
N VAL A 126 2.54 -23.67 13.33
CA VAL A 126 2.47 -22.46 14.17
C VAL A 126 3.85 -21.81 14.27
N ASP A 127 4.93 -22.58 14.41
CA ASP A 127 6.30 -22.07 14.40
C ASP A 127 6.64 -21.34 13.11
N TYR A 128 6.36 -21.99 11.98
CA TYR A 128 6.54 -21.39 10.67
C TYR A 128 5.70 -20.11 10.52
N SER A 129 4.47 -20.08 11.02
CA SER A 129 3.61 -18.89 10.93
C SER A 129 4.18 -17.72 11.73
N ASN A 130 4.58 -17.94 12.99
CA ASN A 130 5.16 -16.90 13.84
C ASN A 130 6.52 -16.41 13.33
N TYR A 131 7.38 -17.33 12.87
CA TYR A 131 8.64 -16.96 12.26
C TYR A 131 8.44 -16.17 10.96
N GLY A 132 7.48 -16.58 10.14
CA GLY A 132 7.05 -15.86 8.95
C GLY A 132 6.56 -14.43 9.27
N GLN A 133 5.85 -14.24 10.39
CA GLN A 133 5.39 -12.92 10.84
C GLN A 133 6.57 -12.03 11.25
N PHE A 134 7.51 -12.56 12.03
CA PHE A 134 8.74 -11.88 12.41
C PHE A 134 9.58 -11.48 11.18
N LEU A 135 9.77 -12.40 10.23
CA LEU A 135 10.49 -12.15 8.98
C LEU A 135 9.80 -11.10 8.10
N LYS A 136 8.46 -11.16 8.00
CA LYS A 136 7.64 -10.17 7.29
C LYS A 136 7.82 -8.79 7.88
N ALA A 137 7.81 -8.66 9.21
CA ALA A 137 8.02 -7.38 9.89
C ALA A 137 9.44 -6.82 9.68
N ARG A 138 10.44 -7.68 9.46
CA ARG A 138 11.79 -7.31 9.03
C ARG A 138 11.93 -7.03 7.52
N ALA A 139 10.83 -7.07 6.77
CA ALA A 139 10.80 -6.97 5.31
C ALA A 139 11.66 -8.04 4.59
N LEU A 140 11.84 -9.22 5.21
CA LEU A 140 12.51 -10.38 4.62
C LEU A 140 11.49 -11.28 3.93
N TYR A 141 10.82 -10.74 2.90
CA TYR A 141 9.61 -11.32 2.34
C TYR A 141 9.79 -12.70 1.71
N GLU A 142 10.88 -12.95 0.98
CA GLU A 142 11.16 -14.28 0.38
C GLU A 142 11.28 -15.38 1.46
N LYS A 143 11.90 -15.08 2.60
CA LYS A 143 12.00 -16.05 3.71
C LYS A 143 10.66 -16.22 4.41
N ALA A 144 9.90 -15.13 4.57
CA ALA A 144 8.57 -15.19 5.16
C ALA A 144 7.62 -16.04 4.29
N GLU A 145 7.70 -15.90 2.96
CA GLU A 145 6.98 -16.73 2.00
C GLU A 145 7.32 -18.22 2.17
N GLU A 146 8.59 -18.58 2.28
CA GLU A 146 8.99 -19.98 2.53
C GLU A 146 8.36 -20.53 3.81
N CYS A 147 8.33 -19.72 4.87
CA CYS A 147 7.70 -20.12 6.13
C CYS A 147 6.19 -20.31 5.99
N TYR A 148 5.47 -19.33 5.42
CA TYR A 148 4.02 -19.45 5.22
C TYR A 148 3.65 -20.58 4.26
N GLN A 149 4.48 -20.86 3.26
CA GLN A 149 4.31 -21.99 2.35
C GLN A 149 4.44 -23.32 3.11
N ASN A 150 5.48 -23.47 3.95
CA ASN A 150 5.65 -24.67 4.77
C ASN A 150 4.46 -24.88 5.74
N ALA A 151 4.01 -23.82 6.41
CA ALA A 151 2.83 -23.89 7.28
C ALA A 151 1.57 -24.30 6.52
N ALA A 152 1.32 -23.71 5.35
CA ALA A 152 0.16 -24.03 4.51
C ALA A 152 0.21 -25.48 3.99
N ASP A 153 1.38 -25.97 3.61
CA ASP A 153 1.56 -27.35 3.13
C ASP A 153 1.32 -28.37 4.25
N LEU A 154 1.89 -28.15 5.43
CA LEU A 154 1.68 -29.00 6.61
C LEU A 154 0.21 -29.10 6.97
N LEU A 155 -0.47 -27.96 7.11
CA LEU A 155 -1.89 -27.91 7.48
C LEU A 155 -2.81 -28.44 6.36
N SER A 156 -2.38 -28.33 5.10
CA SER A 156 -3.08 -28.97 3.99
C SER A 156 -3.02 -30.49 4.04
N GLU A 157 -1.92 -31.08 4.53
CA GLU A 157 -1.85 -32.52 4.78
C GLU A 157 -2.70 -32.92 5.99
N VAL A 158 -2.68 -32.14 7.08
CA VAL A 158 -3.54 -32.38 8.26
C VAL A 158 -5.02 -32.46 7.86
N VAL A 159 -5.52 -31.51 7.07
CA VAL A 159 -6.93 -31.52 6.61
C VAL A 159 -7.25 -32.71 5.70
N LYS A 160 -6.29 -33.22 4.93
CA LYS A 160 -6.51 -34.43 4.10
C LYS A 160 -6.69 -35.68 4.97
N GLU A 161 -6.02 -35.75 6.11
CA GLU A 161 -6.09 -36.88 7.03
C GLU A 161 -7.28 -36.76 8.01
N ASN A 162 -7.52 -35.56 8.54
CA ASN A 162 -8.58 -35.25 9.49
C ASN A 162 -9.31 -33.93 9.13
N ASP A 163 -10.41 -34.05 8.38
CA ASP A 163 -11.22 -32.91 7.90
C ASP A 163 -12.27 -32.46 8.93
N ASP A 164 -11.85 -31.72 9.94
CA ASP A 164 -12.73 -31.07 10.92
C ASP A 164 -12.74 -29.53 10.81
N ASP A 165 -13.62 -28.87 11.57
CA ASP A 165 -13.78 -27.41 11.52
C ASP A 165 -12.51 -26.65 11.96
N ILE A 166 -11.75 -27.20 12.92
CA ILE A 166 -10.54 -26.57 13.45
C ILE A 166 -9.43 -26.65 12.41
N ASN A 167 -9.23 -27.84 11.83
CA ASN A 167 -8.21 -28.04 10.81
C ASN A 167 -8.51 -27.24 9.53
N ARG A 168 -9.78 -27.13 9.15
CA ARG A 168 -10.21 -26.23 8.05
C ARG A 168 -9.92 -24.75 8.37
N HIS A 169 -10.17 -24.32 9.60
CA HIS A 169 -9.81 -22.96 10.02
C HIS A 169 -8.29 -22.74 9.98
N ASN A 170 -7.50 -23.67 10.52
CA ASN A 170 -6.04 -23.58 10.53
C ASN A 170 -5.45 -23.50 9.11
N VAL A 171 -5.84 -24.41 8.21
CA VAL A 171 -5.31 -24.39 6.84
C VAL A 171 -5.69 -23.12 6.09
N THR A 172 -6.92 -22.64 6.26
CA THR A 172 -7.34 -21.40 5.59
C THR A 172 -6.56 -20.21 6.10
N SER A 173 -6.30 -20.11 7.42
CA SER A 173 -5.47 -19.06 8.01
C SER A 173 -4.03 -19.08 7.52
N ALA A 174 -3.43 -20.26 7.33
CA ALA A 174 -2.09 -20.37 6.73
C ALA A 174 -2.08 -20.00 5.24
N LEU A 175 -3.09 -20.43 4.48
CA LEU A 175 -3.25 -20.04 3.07
C LEU A 175 -3.46 -18.53 2.90
N GLU A 176 -4.15 -17.87 3.84
CA GLU A 176 -4.32 -16.41 3.83
C GLU A 176 -2.99 -15.69 4.08
N GLN A 177 -2.19 -16.14 5.05
CA GLN A 177 -0.85 -15.58 5.29
C GLN A 177 0.07 -15.72 4.07
N LEU A 178 0.01 -16.87 3.39
CA LEU A 178 0.71 -17.10 2.14
C LEU A 178 0.19 -16.18 1.01
N ALA A 179 -1.12 -15.99 0.90
CA ALA A 179 -1.68 -15.08 -0.10
C ALA A 179 -1.30 -13.61 0.17
N ASP A 180 -1.29 -13.20 1.44
CA ASP A 180 -0.91 -11.87 1.90
C ASP A 180 0.56 -11.56 1.58
N ILE A 181 1.48 -12.50 1.81
CA ILE A 181 2.90 -12.27 1.50
C ILE A 181 3.13 -12.17 -0.01
N LEU A 182 2.48 -13.01 -0.82
CA LEU A 182 2.53 -12.93 -2.28
C LEU A 182 2.01 -11.58 -2.78
N PHE A 183 0.96 -11.05 -2.14
CA PHE A 183 0.42 -9.73 -2.43
C PHE A 183 1.40 -8.60 -2.05
N ILE A 184 2.09 -8.71 -0.92
CA ILE A 184 3.11 -7.74 -0.46
C ILE A 184 4.32 -7.74 -1.40
N GLU A 185 4.75 -8.91 -1.87
CA GLU A 185 5.84 -9.07 -2.85
C GLU A 185 5.47 -8.65 -4.27
N GLU A 186 4.24 -8.17 -4.50
CA GLU A 186 3.71 -7.78 -5.80
C GLU A 186 3.71 -8.94 -6.82
N LYS A 187 3.65 -10.20 -6.35
CA LYS A 187 3.45 -11.40 -7.18
C LYS A 187 1.96 -11.54 -7.53
N ASP A 188 1.41 -10.51 -8.19
CA ASP A 188 -0.04 -10.31 -8.36
C ASP A 188 -0.79 -11.53 -8.95
N GLU A 189 -0.22 -12.23 -9.92
CA GLU A 189 -0.86 -13.42 -10.52
C GLU A 189 -0.94 -14.62 -9.56
N GLU A 190 0.11 -14.82 -8.75
CA GLU A 190 0.21 -15.90 -7.77
C GLU A 190 -0.69 -15.59 -6.57
N ALA A 191 -0.64 -14.35 -6.07
CA ALA A 191 -1.53 -13.85 -5.03
C ALA A 191 -3.00 -13.97 -5.46
N LEU A 192 -3.35 -13.57 -6.69
CA LEU A 192 -4.72 -13.67 -7.19
C LEU A 192 -5.22 -15.11 -7.15
N LYS A 193 -4.38 -16.05 -7.60
CA LYS A 193 -4.72 -17.47 -7.57
C LYS A 193 -4.89 -17.97 -6.14
N ALA A 194 -3.96 -17.62 -5.24
CA ALA A 194 -4.03 -18.01 -3.84
C ALA A 194 -5.32 -17.52 -3.15
N TYR A 195 -5.70 -16.24 -3.33
CA TYR A 195 -6.96 -15.74 -2.78
C TYR A 195 -8.20 -16.35 -3.44
N GLN A 196 -8.17 -16.68 -4.74
CA GLN A 196 -9.30 -17.36 -5.39
C GLN A 196 -9.48 -18.79 -4.86
N ASP A 197 -8.36 -19.50 -4.67
CA ASP A 197 -8.37 -20.83 -4.08
C ASP A 197 -8.85 -20.78 -2.62
N LEU A 198 -8.38 -19.81 -1.84
CA LEU A 198 -8.86 -19.54 -0.47
C LEU A 198 -10.36 -19.20 -0.44
N PHE A 199 -10.82 -18.31 -1.33
CA PHE A 199 -12.23 -17.93 -1.44
C PHE A 199 -13.15 -19.13 -1.71
N SER A 200 -12.67 -20.15 -2.43
CA SER A 200 -13.42 -21.38 -2.69
C SER A 200 -13.53 -22.31 -1.48
N GLN A 201 -12.63 -22.16 -0.51
CA GLN A 201 -12.53 -23.00 0.69
C GLN A 201 -13.24 -22.39 1.89
N ILE A 202 -13.33 -21.06 1.98
CA ILE A 202 -14.07 -20.38 3.05
C ILE A 202 -15.59 -20.57 2.82
N SER A 203 -16.27 -21.13 3.81
CA SER A 203 -17.73 -21.27 3.82
C SER A 203 -18.40 -19.90 3.81
N ALA A 204 -19.40 -19.70 2.94
CA ALA A 204 -20.24 -18.49 2.91
C ALA A 204 -21.11 -18.30 4.17
N CYS A 205 -21.01 -19.18 5.17
CA CYS A 205 -21.71 -19.09 6.45
C CYS A 205 -20.74 -19.33 7.60
N GLU A 206 -20.68 -18.33 8.50
CA GLU A 206 -20.12 -18.26 9.87
C GLU A 206 -18.86 -17.40 10.13
N GLU A 207 -18.22 -16.79 9.12
CA GLU A 207 -17.23 -15.70 9.33
C GLU A 207 -17.37 -14.58 8.27
N ASP A 208 -18.40 -13.75 8.43
CA ASP A 208 -18.79 -12.73 7.44
C ASP A 208 -17.67 -11.69 7.16
N TYR A 209 -16.81 -11.35 8.14
CA TYR A 209 -15.79 -10.29 7.97
C TYR A 209 -14.62 -10.75 7.10
N ARG A 210 -14.09 -11.94 7.36
CA ARG A 210 -12.97 -12.55 6.62
C ARG A 210 -13.30 -12.72 5.14
N TYR A 211 -14.54 -13.09 4.83
CA TYR A 211 -15.03 -13.19 3.47
C TYR A 211 -14.98 -11.85 2.72
N GLY A 212 -15.33 -10.75 3.40
CA GLY A 212 -15.16 -9.39 2.89
C GLY A 212 -13.69 -9.07 2.60
N HIS A 213 -12.79 -9.40 3.55
CA HIS A 213 -11.35 -9.15 3.40
C HIS A 213 -10.75 -9.85 2.17
N VAL A 214 -11.06 -11.13 1.95
CA VAL A 214 -10.58 -11.86 0.76
C VAL A 214 -11.11 -11.24 -0.54
N LEU A 215 -12.37 -10.81 -0.58
CA LEU A 215 -12.93 -10.09 -1.73
C LEU A 215 -12.22 -8.77 -2.00
N GLU A 216 -11.90 -8.01 -0.94
CA GLU A 216 -11.11 -6.78 -1.03
C GLU A 216 -9.74 -7.05 -1.65
N ARG A 217 -9.01 -8.07 -1.16
CA ARG A 217 -7.68 -8.43 -1.69
C ARG A 217 -7.73 -8.81 -3.17
N ILE A 218 -8.70 -9.64 -3.56
CA ILE A 218 -8.93 -9.98 -4.98
C ILE A 218 -9.20 -8.72 -5.80
N ALA A 219 -10.02 -7.79 -5.30
CA ALA A 219 -10.34 -6.55 -5.98
C ALA A 219 -9.12 -5.64 -6.17
N LEU A 220 -8.28 -5.51 -5.14
CA LEU A 220 -7.04 -4.73 -5.18
C LEU A 220 -6.04 -5.32 -6.19
N ILE A 221 -5.91 -6.64 -6.25
CA ILE A 221 -5.03 -7.31 -7.22
C ILE A 221 -5.51 -7.07 -8.65
N TYR A 222 -6.83 -7.17 -8.90
CA TYR A 222 -7.36 -6.84 -10.23
C TYR A 222 -7.06 -5.40 -10.64
N HIS A 223 -7.07 -4.45 -9.70
CA HIS A 223 -6.64 -3.08 -9.99
C HIS A 223 -5.15 -3.00 -10.38
N ARG A 224 -4.24 -3.69 -9.67
CA ARG A 224 -2.80 -3.73 -10.02
C ARG A 224 -2.51 -4.40 -11.38
N LEU A 225 -3.40 -5.30 -11.78
CA LEU A 225 -3.40 -5.96 -13.09
C LEU A 225 -4.08 -5.11 -14.19
N ASP A 226 -4.44 -3.85 -13.92
CA ASP A 226 -5.16 -2.95 -14.84
C ASP A 226 -6.55 -3.48 -15.28
N ASP A 227 -7.23 -4.29 -14.46
CA ASP A 227 -8.61 -4.75 -14.67
C ASP A 227 -9.58 -4.14 -13.65
N ASP A 228 -9.78 -2.82 -13.75
CA ASP A 228 -10.69 -2.10 -12.85
C ASP A 228 -12.16 -2.54 -12.98
N SER A 229 -12.54 -3.16 -14.10
CA SER A 229 -13.88 -3.72 -14.27
C SER A 229 -14.12 -4.88 -13.31
N ARG A 230 -13.18 -5.83 -13.21
CA ARG A 230 -13.25 -6.90 -12.21
C ARG A 230 -13.00 -6.37 -10.81
N SER A 231 -12.07 -5.45 -10.63
CA SER A 231 -11.85 -4.78 -9.33
C SER A 231 -13.16 -4.19 -8.79
N LEU A 232 -13.88 -3.42 -9.61
CA LEU A 232 -15.18 -2.84 -9.26
C LEU A 232 -16.22 -3.91 -8.92
N PHE A 233 -16.24 -5.03 -9.64
CA PHE A 233 -17.15 -6.13 -9.36
C PHE A 233 -16.90 -6.73 -7.96
N PHE A 234 -15.64 -7.02 -7.62
CA PHE A 234 -15.27 -7.61 -6.34
C PHE A 234 -15.45 -6.62 -5.18
N HIS A 235 -15.11 -5.34 -5.34
CA HIS A 235 -15.41 -4.31 -4.33
C HIS A 235 -16.93 -4.15 -4.10
N LYS A 236 -17.77 -4.32 -5.12
CA LYS A 236 -19.24 -4.33 -4.93
C LYS A 236 -19.71 -5.55 -4.15
N ALA A 237 -19.09 -6.71 -4.33
CA ALA A 237 -19.39 -7.90 -3.55
C ALA A 237 -18.94 -7.73 -2.09
N GLU A 238 -17.72 -7.25 -1.86
CA GLU A 238 -17.16 -6.88 -0.56
C GLU A 238 -18.09 -5.89 0.18
N LEU A 239 -18.49 -4.80 -0.47
CA LEU A 239 -19.38 -3.82 0.15
C LEU A 239 -20.72 -4.43 0.56
N ALA A 240 -21.26 -5.38 -0.21
CA ALA A 240 -22.51 -6.05 0.14
C ALA A 240 -22.36 -6.87 1.44
N VAL A 241 -21.18 -7.46 1.66
CA VAL A 241 -20.82 -8.20 2.88
C VAL A 241 -20.72 -7.23 4.06
N TYR A 242 -19.91 -6.17 3.97
CA TYR A 242 -19.75 -5.20 5.06
C TYR A 242 -21.04 -4.44 5.37
N ARG A 243 -21.91 -4.20 4.38
CA ARG A 243 -23.23 -3.61 4.60
C ARG A 243 -24.15 -4.56 5.39
N LYS A 244 -24.10 -5.86 5.13
CA LYS A 244 -24.84 -6.86 5.91
C LYS A 244 -24.34 -6.87 7.36
N LEU A 245 -23.02 -6.96 7.55
CA LEU A 245 -22.37 -6.95 8.85
C LEU A 245 -22.74 -5.71 9.68
N TRP A 246 -22.66 -4.52 9.09
CA TRP A 246 -23.06 -3.27 9.76
C TRP A 246 -24.53 -3.25 10.18
N LEU A 247 -25.43 -3.91 9.43
CA LEU A 247 -26.84 -4.01 9.78
C LEU A 247 -27.12 -5.02 10.90
N GLU A 248 -26.28 -6.05 11.02
CA GLU A 248 -26.37 -7.07 12.07
C GLU A 248 -25.72 -6.58 13.37
N GLU A 249 -24.54 -6.00 13.26
CA GLU A 249 -23.75 -5.46 14.37
C GLU A 249 -23.13 -4.11 14.00
N LYS A 250 -23.55 -3.08 14.74
CA LYS A 250 -23.05 -1.71 14.57
C LYS A 250 -21.76 -1.47 15.36
N SER A 251 -20.74 -2.29 15.09
CA SER A 251 -19.40 -2.11 15.63
C SER A 251 -18.61 -1.08 14.84
N ASP A 252 -17.59 -0.49 15.49
CA ASP A 252 -16.68 0.46 14.87
C ASP A 252 -15.92 -0.20 13.69
N ASP A 253 -15.53 -1.47 13.82
CA ASP A 253 -14.83 -2.22 12.75
C ASP A 253 -15.71 -2.40 11.50
N ASN A 254 -16.98 -2.78 11.68
CA ASN A 254 -17.92 -2.94 10.57
C ASN A 254 -18.23 -1.60 9.90
N GLN A 255 -18.32 -0.52 10.69
CA GLN A 255 -18.50 0.83 10.17
C GLN A 255 -17.30 1.29 9.36
N TYR A 256 -16.09 1.01 9.85
CA TYR A 256 -14.83 1.31 9.17
C TYR A 256 -14.73 0.56 7.85
N ALA A 257 -14.89 -0.77 7.86
CA ALA A 257 -14.84 -1.60 6.66
C ALA A 257 -15.89 -1.16 5.61
N LEU A 258 -17.10 -0.82 6.04
CA LEU A 258 -18.13 -0.25 5.17
C LEU A 258 -17.69 1.07 4.52
N ALA A 259 -17.07 1.97 5.29
CA ALA A 259 -16.56 3.24 4.78
C ALA A 259 -15.45 3.03 3.74
N ILE A 260 -14.52 2.09 4.00
CA ILE A 260 -13.43 1.77 3.07
C ILE A 260 -13.98 1.15 1.78
N GLY A 261 -14.90 0.19 1.86
CA GLY A 261 -15.52 -0.43 0.68
C GLY A 261 -16.23 0.60 -0.22
N LEU A 262 -16.92 1.58 0.36
CA LEU A 262 -17.54 2.68 -0.40
C LEU A 262 -16.48 3.52 -1.16
N ARG A 263 -15.39 3.88 -0.46
CA ARG A 263 -14.26 4.62 -1.02
C ARG A 263 -13.63 3.88 -2.20
N GLN A 264 -13.39 2.57 -2.06
CA GLN A 264 -12.76 1.78 -3.11
C GLN A 264 -13.62 1.68 -4.37
N ILE A 265 -14.95 1.49 -4.23
CA ILE A 265 -15.86 1.51 -5.37
C ILE A 265 -15.84 2.87 -6.07
N ALA A 266 -15.91 3.96 -5.32
CA ALA A 266 -15.89 5.31 -5.87
C ALA A 266 -14.62 5.58 -6.69
N LEU A 267 -13.46 5.12 -6.21
CA LEU A 267 -12.19 5.19 -6.95
C LEU A 267 -12.25 4.43 -8.27
N ARG A 268 -12.79 3.20 -8.30
CA ARG A 268 -12.94 2.44 -9.56
C ARG A 268 -13.93 3.09 -10.52
N ILE A 269 -15.03 3.66 -10.02
CA ILE A 269 -15.98 4.43 -10.85
C ILE A 269 -15.29 5.61 -11.53
N MET A 270 -14.44 6.34 -10.79
CA MET A 270 -13.64 7.44 -11.37
C MET A 270 -12.66 6.93 -12.42
N HIS A 271 -11.95 5.83 -12.12
CA HIS A 271 -10.94 5.27 -13.00
C HIS A 271 -11.52 4.77 -14.34
N LEU A 272 -12.70 4.15 -14.29
CA LEU A 272 -13.45 3.67 -15.45
C LEU A 272 -14.24 4.78 -16.18
N ASN A 273 -14.10 6.05 -15.78
CA ASN A 273 -14.88 7.19 -16.29
C ASN A 273 -16.40 6.96 -16.26
N MET A 274 -16.88 6.24 -15.26
CA MET A 274 -18.31 5.97 -15.09
C MET A 274 -19.00 7.21 -14.51
N ASN A 275 -20.14 7.06 -13.84
CA ASN A 275 -20.88 8.19 -13.29
C ASN A 275 -20.08 8.89 -12.17
N LYS A 276 -19.38 9.97 -12.52
CA LYS A 276 -18.55 10.76 -11.59
C LYS A 276 -19.35 11.36 -10.43
N GLN A 277 -20.63 11.66 -10.63
CA GLN A 277 -21.51 12.13 -9.56
C GLN A 277 -21.80 11.00 -8.56
N GLU A 278 -22.01 9.78 -9.04
CA GLU A 278 -22.16 8.59 -8.18
C GLU A 278 -20.89 8.37 -7.33
N ALA A 279 -19.70 8.52 -7.92
CA ALA A 279 -18.45 8.44 -7.15
C ALA A 279 -18.38 9.50 -6.04
N LEU A 280 -18.72 10.76 -6.34
CA LEU A 280 -18.76 11.83 -5.33
C LEU A 280 -19.76 11.53 -4.20
N ASP A 281 -20.95 11.03 -4.54
CA ASP A 281 -21.98 10.66 -3.56
C ASP A 281 -21.48 9.51 -2.65
N MET A 282 -20.74 8.55 -3.21
CA MET A 282 -20.13 7.44 -2.44
C MET A 282 -18.98 7.91 -1.55
N PHE A 283 -18.13 8.85 -2.01
CA PHE A 283 -17.12 9.45 -1.14
C PHE A 283 -17.75 10.25 0.00
N GLU A 284 -18.87 10.95 -0.25
CA GLU A 284 -19.62 11.61 0.82
C GLU A 284 -20.17 10.58 1.82
N GLU A 285 -20.78 9.49 1.35
CA GLU A 285 -21.27 8.41 2.23
C GLU A 285 -20.14 7.81 3.07
N SER A 286 -18.99 7.50 2.45
CA SER A 286 -17.78 7.03 3.13
C SER A 286 -17.31 8.00 4.21
N TYR A 287 -17.20 9.29 3.88
CA TYR A 287 -16.83 10.34 4.82
C TYR A 287 -17.78 10.43 6.03
N GLN A 288 -19.09 10.31 5.80
CA GLN A 288 -20.07 10.34 6.89
C GLN A 288 -19.93 9.15 7.84
N TYR A 289 -19.61 7.95 7.32
CA TYR A 289 -19.31 6.80 8.19
C TYR A 289 -18.02 7.02 8.98
N LEU A 290 -16.96 7.58 8.39
CA LEU A 290 -15.74 7.89 9.13
C LEU A 290 -15.97 8.95 10.23
N CYS A 291 -16.79 9.97 9.98
CA CYS A 291 -17.14 10.98 11.00
C CYS A 291 -17.90 10.41 12.20
N GLY A 292 -18.50 9.23 12.07
CA GLY A 292 -19.16 8.55 13.19
C GLY A 292 -18.21 7.79 14.11
N LEU A 293 -16.93 7.65 13.75
CA LEU A 293 -15.91 6.92 14.51
C LEU A 293 -15.08 7.86 15.39
N PRO A 294 -14.39 7.34 16.43
CA PRO A 294 -13.47 8.15 17.24
C PRO A 294 -12.35 8.75 16.38
N GLU A 295 -12.27 10.08 16.33
CA GLU A 295 -11.36 10.83 15.43
C GLU A 295 -9.89 10.38 15.54
N HIS A 296 -9.39 10.11 16.74
CA HIS A 296 -8.02 9.64 16.96
C HIS A 296 -7.67 8.31 16.27
N LEU A 297 -8.66 7.52 15.84
CA LEU A 297 -8.46 6.26 15.12
C LEU A 297 -8.53 6.42 13.60
N VAL A 298 -9.19 7.49 13.10
CA VAL A 298 -9.54 7.65 11.68
C VAL A 298 -9.15 9.01 11.11
N HIS A 299 -8.32 9.77 11.82
CA HIS A 299 -7.93 11.13 11.45
C HIS A 299 -7.34 11.18 10.03
N ASP A 300 -6.39 10.30 9.73
CA ASP A 300 -5.76 10.22 8.40
C ASP A 300 -6.76 9.77 7.31
N ASP A 301 -7.65 8.83 7.65
CA ASP A 301 -8.71 8.39 6.74
C ASP A 301 -9.72 9.51 6.42
N LEU A 302 -9.99 10.41 7.37
CA LEU A 302 -10.81 11.60 7.14
C LEU A 302 -10.13 12.59 6.18
N ILE A 303 -8.83 12.82 6.33
CA ILE A 303 -8.01 13.62 5.41
C ILE A 303 -8.13 13.04 4.00
N VAL A 304 -7.86 11.75 3.84
CA VAL A 304 -7.93 11.02 2.57
C VAL A 304 -9.34 11.09 1.95
N ALA A 305 -10.39 10.92 2.75
CA ALA A 305 -11.77 11.01 2.27
C ALA A 305 -12.13 12.41 1.76
N ILE A 306 -11.69 13.47 2.44
CA ILE A 306 -11.91 14.86 1.99
C ILE A 306 -11.11 15.13 0.71
N GLU A 307 -9.87 14.65 0.63
CA GLU A 307 -9.03 14.76 -0.57
C GLU A 307 -9.71 14.12 -1.79
N TYR A 308 -10.24 12.89 -1.64
CA TYR A 308 -10.94 12.22 -2.73
C TYR A 308 -12.25 12.91 -3.15
N LYS A 309 -12.96 13.53 -2.21
CA LYS A 309 -14.11 14.41 -2.56
C LYS A 309 -13.64 15.62 -3.38
N GLY A 310 -12.48 16.16 -3.06
CA GLY A 310 -11.79 17.19 -3.85
C GLY A 310 -11.47 16.70 -5.26
N ASP A 311 -10.87 15.51 -5.38
CA ASP A 311 -10.51 14.89 -6.67
C ASP A 311 -11.73 14.62 -7.54
N ALA A 312 -12.80 14.08 -6.95
CA ALA A 312 -14.07 13.85 -7.64
C ALA A 312 -14.69 15.18 -8.12
N SER A 313 -14.66 16.23 -7.29
CA SER A 313 -15.15 17.56 -7.65
C SER A 313 -14.32 18.19 -8.78
N LEU A 314 -13.00 18.02 -8.75
CA LEU A 314 -12.09 18.47 -9.81
C LEU A 314 -12.41 17.79 -11.15
N VAL A 315 -12.67 16.49 -11.14
CA VAL A 315 -13.01 15.68 -12.32
C VAL A 315 -14.43 15.96 -12.84
N LEU A 316 -15.32 16.46 -11.98
CA LEU A 316 -16.64 17.02 -12.32
C LEU A 316 -16.57 18.47 -12.81
N GLU A 317 -15.37 19.06 -12.85
CA GLU A 317 -15.12 20.46 -13.19
C GLU A 317 -15.77 21.47 -12.22
N ASP A 318 -16.17 21.03 -11.02
CA ASP A 318 -16.56 21.92 -9.92
C ASP A 318 -15.32 22.36 -9.14
N TYR A 319 -14.54 23.24 -9.77
CA TYR A 319 -13.27 23.72 -9.21
C TYR A 319 -13.46 24.50 -7.90
N GLN A 320 -14.61 25.14 -7.69
CA GLN A 320 -14.89 25.87 -6.45
C GLN A 320 -15.08 24.90 -5.29
N GLN A 321 -15.84 23.83 -5.51
CA GLN A 321 -16.04 22.79 -4.50
C GLN A 321 -14.75 22.01 -4.22
N ALA A 322 -13.97 21.71 -5.27
CA ALA A 322 -12.66 21.07 -5.12
C ALA A 322 -11.71 21.91 -4.24
N ILE A 323 -11.63 23.22 -4.47
CA ILE A 323 -10.82 24.13 -3.63
C ILE A 323 -11.28 24.10 -2.17
N GLN A 324 -12.58 24.09 -1.89
CA GLN A 324 -13.08 24.02 -0.51
C GLN A 324 -12.61 22.75 0.21
N TYR A 325 -12.66 21.60 -0.48
CA TYR A 325 -12.17 20.35 0.08
C TYR A 325 -10.66 20.38 0.29
N TYR A 326 -9.88 20.80 -0.71
CA TYR A 326 -8.44 20.86 -0.59
C TYR A 326 -7.95 21.86 0.47
N CYS A 327 -8.60 23.02 0.63
CA CYS A 327 -8.29 23.94 1.72
C CYS A 327 -8.61 23.34 3.10
N LYS A 328 -9.67 22.54 3.22
CA LYS A 328 -9.95 21.83 4.47
C LYS A 328 -8.87 20.78 4.78
N VAL A 329 -8.38 20.06 3.77
CA VAL A 329 -7.26 19.13 3.95
C VAL A 329 -5.99 19.89 4.36
N GLU A 330 -5.69 21.00 3.70
CA GLU A 330 -4.56 21.88 4.03
C GLU A 330 -4.63 22.36 5.49
N GLU A 331 -5.80 22.78 5.97
CA GLU A 331 -6.01 23.17 7.37
C GLU A 331 -5.69 22.02 8.34
N MET A 332 -6.17 20.81 8.07
CA MET A 332 -5.90 19.63 8.91
C MET A 332 -4.40 19.28 8.94
N ILE A 333 -3.72 19.29 7.78
CA ILE A 333 -2.28 19.02 7.70
C ILE A 333 -1.48 20.06 8.50
N ILE A 334 -1.84 21.35 8.41
CA ILE A 334 -1.16 22.42 9.16
C ILE A 334 -1.35 22.24 10.68
N GLU A 335 -2.54 21.83 11.11
CA GLU A 335 -2.80 21.55 12.53
C GLU A 335 -1.94 20.41 13.08
N ASP A 336 -1.68 19.38 12.27
CA ASP A 336 -0.80 18.27 12.65
C ASP A 336 0.68 18.64 12.59
N ASP A 337 1.08 19.43 11.59
CA ASP A 337 2.46 19.91 11.47
C ASP A 337 2.86 20.81 12.65
N CYS A 338 1.90 21.57 13.22
CA CYS A 338 2.11 22.31 14.46
C CYS A 338 2.42 21.42 15.67
N LYS A 339 2.06 20.13 15.63
CA LYS A 339 2.29 19.16 16.71
C LYS A 339 3.62 18.42 16.52
N ASP A 340 3.93 18.00 15.30
CA ASP A 340 4.99 17.00 15.03
C ASP A 340 6.07 17.43 14.03
N GLN A 341 5.89 18.55 13.30
CA GLN A 341 6.83 19.03 12.26
C GLN A 341 7.33 17.91 11.33
N SER A 342 6.41 17.03 10.92
CA SER A 342 6.75 15.81 10.20
C SER A 342 7.06 16.11 8.74
N ILE A 343 8.10 15.46 8.23
CA ILE A 343 8.45 15.52 6.82
C ILE A 343 7.39 14.84 5.92
N ASP A 344 6.56 13.95 6.47
CA ASP A 344 5.36 13.41 5.81
C ASP A 344 4.30 14.49 5.62
N ASN A 345 4.04 15.30 6.65
CA ASN A 345 3.06 16.38 6.58
C ASN A 345 3.47 17.41 5.51
N LEU A 346 4.76 17.73 5.42
CA LEU A 346 5.28 18.58 4.36
C LEU A 346 5.08 17.97 2.96
N PHE A 347 5.27 16.65 2.82
CA PHE A 347 5.01 15.95 1.56
C PHE A 347 3.52 15.99 1.19
N SER A 348 2.63 15.64 2.12
CA SER A 348 1.18 15.71 1.93
C SER A 348 0.71 17.12 1.57
N LYS A 349 1.26 18.14 2.23
CA LYS A 349 0.97 19.55 1.93
C LYS A 349 1.32 19.92 0.50
N SER A 350 2.48 19.47 0.01
CA SER A 350 2.92 19.75 -1.37
C SER A 350 1.97 19.17 -2.41
N ILE A 351 1.39 17.99 -2.15
CA ILE A 351 0.38 17.35 -3.01
C ILE A 351 -0.90 18.21 -3.06
N ILE A 352 -1.36 18.69 -1.90
CA ILE A 352 -2.56 19.52 -1.80
C ILE A 352 -2.36 20.88 -2.48
N HIS A 353 -1.21 21.51 -2.28
CA HIS A 353 -0.85 22.76 -2.96
C HIS A 353 -0.83 22.59 -4.48
N LYS A 354 -0.24 21.50 -4.98
CA LYS A 354 -0.31 21.15 -6.41
C LYS A 354 -1.76 21.05 -6.91
N LYS A 355 -2.65 20.39 -6.15
CA LYS A 355 -4.07 20.24 -6.50
C LYS A 355 -4.82 21.57 -6.48
N LEU A 356 -4.56 22.43 -5.49
CA LEU A 356 -5.08 23.81 -5.43
C LEU A 356 -4.61 24.64 -6.63
N GLY A 357 -3.31 24.56 -6.97
CA GLY A 357 -2.74 25.22 -8.13
C GLY A 357 -3.47 24.84 -9.42
N ARG A 358 -3.73 23.54 -9.64
CA ARG A 358 -4.51 23.06 -10.79
C ARG A 358 -5.94 23.59 -10.81
N CYS A 359 -6.61 23.70 -9.66
CA CYS A 359 -7.95 24.28 -9.59
C CYS A 359 -7.97 25.76 -9.96
N TYR A 360 -7.03 26.55 -9.42
CA TYR A 360 -6.91 27.96 -9.75
C TYR A 360 -6.51 28.20 -11.20
N GLU A 361 -5.68 27.32 -11.78
CA GLU A 361 -5.37 27.31 -13.22
C GLU A 361 -6.64 27.20 -14.05
N LYS A 362 -7.52 26.24 -13.72
CA LYS A 362 -8.80 26.01 -14.41
C LYS A 362 -9.81 27.15 -14.21
N LEU A 363 -9.75 27.83 -13.07
CA LEU A 363 -10.52 29.06 -12.82
C LEU A 363 -9.88 30.32 -13.43
N ASN A 364 -8.75 30.18 -14.13
CA ASN A 364 -8.00 31.27 -14.76
C ASN A 364 -7.47 32.33 -13.76
N ASP A 365 -7.30 31.96 -12.48
CA ASP A 365 -6.61 32.75 -11.47
C ASP A 365 -5.11 32.41 -11.47
N LYS A 366 -4.43 32.96 -12.47
CA LYS A 366 -3.03 32.67 -12.80
C LYS A 366 -2.07 32.94 -11.64
N ASN A 367 -2.33 33.99 -10.87
CA ASN A 367 -1.45 34.40 -9.78
C ASN A 367 -1.53 33.41 -8.63
N LYS A 368 -2.74 32.97 -8.26
CA LYS A 368 -2.89 31.95 -7.23
C LYS A 368 -2.37 30.60 -7.69
N ALA A 369 -2.65 30.20 -8.93
CA ALA A 369 -2.13 28.96 -9.50
C ALA A 369 -0.60 28.89 -9.38
N MET A 370 0.09 29.95 -9.83
CA MET A 370 1.55 30.05 -9.73
C MET A 370 2.04 30.06 -8.28
N SER A 371 1.38 30.77 -7.36
CA SER A 371 1.77 30.78 -5.93
C SER A 371 1.78 29.36 -5.37
N TYR A 372 0.67 28.63 -5.54
CA TYR A 372 0.55 27.26 -5.04
C TYR A 372 1.52 26.29 -5.73
N PHE A 373 1.75 26.43 -7.04
CA PHE A 373 2.74 25.60 -7.71
C PHE A 373 4.18 25.86 -7.23
N GLN A 374 4.52 27.11 -6.93
CA GLN A 374 5.84 27.46 -6.37
C GLN A 374 6.00 26.94 -4.93
N GLU A 375 4.98 27.10 -4.11
CA GLU A 375 4.95 26.56 -2.74
C GLU A 375 5.12 25.03 -2.76
N ALA A 376 4.34 24.32 -3.59
CA ALA A 376 4.47 22.87 -3.75
C ALA A 376 5.88 22.45 -4.19
N LEU A 377 6.51 23.18 -5.13
CA LEU A 377 7.87 22.89 -5.58
C LEU A 377 8.91 23.11 -4.47
N GLU A 378 8.76 24.15 -3.66
CA GLU A 378 9.65 24.43 -2.53
C GLU A 378 9.55 23.32 -1.47
N GLU A 379 8.33 22.96 -1.10
CA GLU A 379 8.02 21.93 -0.10
C GLU A 379 8.58 20.56 -0.53
N VAL A 380 8.23 20.09 -1.73
CA VAL A 380 8.72 18.80 -2.23
C VAL A 380 10.24 18.80 -2.48
N SER A 381 10.83 19.94 -2.81
CA SER A 381 12.30 20.05 -2.90
C SER A 381 12.98 19.87 -1.55
N GLN A 382 12.35 20.35 -0.48
CA GLN A 382 12.83 20.15 0.88
C GLN A 382 12.65 18.70 1.33
N VAL A 383 11.52 18.05 0.99
CA VAL A 383 11.29 16.62 1.23
C VAL A 383 12.35 15.76 0.52
N ALA A 384 12.53 15.95 -0.79
CA ALA A 384 13.50 15.19 -1.58
C ALA A 384 14.95 15.37 -1.11
N LYS A 385 15.28 16.55 -0.55
CA LYS A 385 16.59 16.80 0.06
C LYS A 385 16.78 16.06 1.38
N ASN A 386 15.71 15.88 2.15
CA ASN A 386 15.76 15.23 3.46
C ASN A 386 15.70 13.70 3.38
N ARG A 387 14.78 13.15 2.57
CA ARG A 387 14.55 11.70 2.41
C ARG A 387 15.34 11.10 1.26
N GLY A 388 15.24 11.71 0.08
CA GLY A 388 15.99 11.29 -1.10
C GLY A 388 15.50 9.98 -1.71
N GLU A 389 14.22 9.68 -1.57
CA GLU A 389 13.56 8.49 -2.09
C GLU A 389 12.98 8.73 -3.50
N TYR A 390 12.59 7.64 -4.18
CA TYR A 390 12.06 7.69 -5.53
C TYR A 390 10.84 8.62 -5.62
N HIS A 391 9.89 8.45 -4.69
CA HIS A 391 8.62 9.18 -4.69
C HIS A 391 8.82 10.68 -4.51
N ASP A 392 9.74 11.12 -3.65
CA ASP A 392 10.02 12.54 -3.44
C ASP A 392 10.55 13.22 -4.70
N TYR A 393 11.51 12.59 -5.37
CA TYR A 393 12.06 13.12 -6.62
C TYR A 393 11.05 13.06 -7.76
N SER A 394 10.22 12.02 -7.81
CA SER A 394 9.15 11.91 -8.79
C SER A 394 8.12 13.04 -8.62
N GLU A 395 7.68 13.29 -7.38
CA GLU A 395 6.74 14.38 -7.07
C GLU A 395 7.34 15.76 -7.34
N LYS A 396 8.65 15.95 -7.09
CA LYS A 396 9.37 17.16 -7.51
C LYS A 396 9.33 17.36 -9.03
N GLY A 397 9.48 16.29 -9.80
CA GLY A 397 9.33 16.34 -11.25
C GLY A 397 7.91 16.76 -11.67
N ILE A 398 6.89 16.25 -10.99
CA ILE A 398 5.49 16.66 -11.23
C ILE A 398 5.28 18.15 -10.91
N ALA A 399 5.87 18.67 -9.84
CA ALA A 399 5.80 20.10 -9.51
C ALA A 399 6.45 20.98 -10.60
N LEU A 400 7.65 20.61 -11.08
CA LEU A 400 8.34 21.29 -12.19
C LEU A 400 7.49 21.26 -13.47
N MET A 401 6.95 20.08 -13.81
CA MET A 401 6.08 19.87 -14.95
C MET A 401 4.84 20.77 -14.91
N ASN A 402 4.17 20.90 -13.76
CA ASN A 402 2.99 21.74 -13.63
C ASN A 402 3.30 23.23 -13.85
N ILE A 403 4.44 23.71 -13.36
CA ILE A 403 4.90 25.08 -13.63
C ILE A 403 5.24 25.25 -15.12
N GLY A 404 5.91 24.26 -15.72
CA GLY A 404 6.17 24.22 -17.16
C GLY A 404 4.89 24.35 -17.98
N TRP A 405 3.87 23.55 -17.65
CA TRP A 405 2.55 23.62 -18.29
C TRP A 405 1.82 24.94 -18.04
N HIS A 406 1.92 25.50 -16.84
CA HIS A 406 1.40 26.85 -16.58
C HIS A 406 2.00 27.85 -17.57
N TYR A 407 3.33 27.91 -17.71
CA TYR A 407 3.94 28.84 -18.66
C TYR A 407 3.61 28.51 -20.12
N PHE A 408 3.55 27.23 -20.47
CA PHE A 408 3.20 26.75 -21.81
C PHE A 408 1.78 27.20 -22.22
N ASN A 409 0.79 27.00 -21.35
CA ASN A 409 -0.60 27.42 -21.56
C ASN A 409 -0.75 28.94 -21.67
N HIS A 410 0.26 29.67 -21.22
CA HIS A 410 0.35 31.12 -21.27
C HIS A 410 1.28 31.63 -22.37
N GLU A 411 1.64 30.78 -23.33
CA GLU A 411 2.48 31.09 -24.49
C GLU A 411 3.90 31.62 -24.11
N ASN A 412 4.33 31.38 -22.88
CA ASN A 412 5.68 31.71 -22.40
C ASN A 412 6.61 30.50 -22.60
N TYR A 413 6.79 30.09 -23.85
CA TYR A 413 7.48 28.85 -24.21
C TYR A 413 8.94 28.81 -23.75
N ASP A 414 9.65 29.94 -23.74
CA ASP A 414 11.04 30.00 -23.25
C ASP A 414 11.15 29.63 -21.76
N ILE A 415 10.19 30.04 -20.94
CA ILE A 415 10.17 29.72 -19.50
C ILE A 415 9.66 28.30 -19.31
N ALA A 416 8.64 27.88 -20.05
CA ALA A 416 8.15 26.50 -20.03
C ALA A 416 9.29 25.51 -20.34
N TYR A 417 10.12 25.83 -21.34
CA TYR A 417 11.29 25.04 -21.72
C TYR A 417 12.24 24.85 -20.55
N GLN A 418 12.53 25.90 -19.77
CA GLN A 418 13.44 25.79 -18.62
C GLN A 418 12.92 24.81 -17.58
N TYR A 419 11.63 24.89 -17.22
CA TYR A 419 11.02 23.98 -16.26
C TYR A 419 10.91 22.54 -16.77
N PHE A 420 10.52 22.34 -18.03
CA PHE A 420 10.51 21.00 -18.64
C PHE A 420 11.91 20.40 -18.77
N TYR A 421 12.92 21.23 -19.03
CA TYR A 421 14.30 20.78 -19.09
C TYR A 421 14.84 20.37 -17.72
N ASP A 422 14.53 21.13 -16.67
CA ASP A 422 14.87 20.77 -15.29
C ASP A 422 14.17 19.46 -14.85
N ASP A 423 12.89 19.28 -15.23
CA ASP A 423 12.15 18.02 -15.02
C ASP A 423 12.79 16.83 -15.77
N LEU A 424 13.17 17.04 -17.04
CA LEU A 424 13.86 16.03 -17.83
C LEU A 424 15.18 15.60 -17.17
N LEU A 425 16.02 16.54 -16.76
CA LEU A 425 17.28 16.25 -16.09
C LEU A 425 17.07 15.44 -14.81
N LEU A 426 16.04 15.79 -14.04
CA LEU A 426 15.67 15.06 -12.83
C LEU A 426 15.23 13.63 -13.16
N ARG A 427 14.34 13.43 -14.14
CA ARG A 427 13.86 12.10 -14.53
C ARG A 427 14.94 11.22 -15.16
N ILE A 428 15.94 11.81 -15.84
CA ILE A 428 17.15 11.10 -16.26
C ILE A 428 17.91 10.57 -15.03
N GLN A 429 18.11 11.40 -14.00
CA GLN A 429 18.79 10.97 -12.78
C GLN A 429 18.02 9.86 -12.05
N ILE A 430 16.69 10.00 -11.92
CA ILE A 430 15.81 8.99 -11.33
C ILE A 430 15.92 7.69 -12.12
N ASN A 431 15.77 7.73 -13.45
CA ASN A 431 15.81 6.52 -14.27
C ASN A 431 17.18 5.83 -14.24
N ASN A 432 18.27 6.60 -14.16
CA ASN A 432 19.63 6.07 -14.00
C ASN A 432 19.91 5.49 -12.61
N ARG A 433 19.14 5.88 -11.59
CA ARG A 433 19.29 5.39 -10.21
C ARG A 433 18.45 4.14 -9.95
N TYR A 434 17.19 4.15 -10.39
CA TYR A 434 16.21 3.14 -9.99
C TYR A 434 15.95 2.07 -11.06
N HIS A 435 16.11 2.39 -12.35
CA HIS A 435 15.93 1.42 -13.45
C HIS A 435 14.60 0.64 -13.41
N THR A 436 13.50 1.29 -13.01
CA THR A 436 12.18 0.68 -12.93
C THR A 436 11.29 1.06 -14.12
N ILE A 437 10.20 0.32 -14.31
CA ILE A 437 9.19 0.66 -15.33
C ILE A 437 8.59 2.05 -15.04
N ALA A 438 8.32 2.36 -13.77
CA ALA A 438 7.80 3.66 -13.36
C ALA A 438 8.79 4.81 -13.65
N SER A 439 10.09 4.60 -13.45
CA SER A 439 11.11 5.61 -13.79
C SER A 439 11.25 5.81 -15.29
N ALA A 440 11.15 4.74 -16.08
CA ALA A 440 11.21 4.81 -17.54
C ALA A 440 9.97 5.51 -18.13
N TYR A 441 8.78 5.19 -17.61
CA TYR A 441 7.54 5.89 -17.95
C TYR A 441 7.64 7.38 -17.63
N SER A 442 8.08 7.69 -16.41
CA SER A 442 8.30 9.06 -15.97
C SER A 442 9.26 9.80 -16.90
N LEU A 443 10.38 9.18 -17.30
CA LEU A 443 11.33 9.78 -18.24
C LEU A 443 10.70 10.05 -19.62
N SER A 444 9.91 9.12 -20.14
CA SER A 444 9.24 9.33 -21.43
C SER A 444 8.27 10.51 -21.41
N LEU A 445 7.58 10.74 -20.28
CA LEU A 445 6.69 11.89 -20.13
C LEU A 445 7.44 13.22 -20.26
N ALA A 446 8.62 13.34 -19.62
CA ALA A 446 9.41 14.56 -19.74
C ALA A 446 9.99 14.75 -21.15
N MET A 447 10.42 13.66 -21.81
CA MET A 447 10.80 13.73 -23.23
C MET A 447 9.64 14.25 -24.09
N ARG A 448 8.42 13.80 -23.82
CA ARG A 448 7.22 14.26 -24.51
C ARG A 448 6.93 15.74 -24.30
N HIS A 449 7.03 16.23 -23.06
CA HIS A 449 6.85 17.66 -22.76
C HIS A 449 7.92 18.53 -23.44
N MET A 450 9.16 18.04 -23.47
CA MET A 450 10.23 18.68 -24.25
C MET A 450 9.91 18.72 -25.74
N GLY A 451 9.39 17.63 -26.30
CA GLY A 451 8.91 17.58 -27.68
C GLY A 451 7.88 18.67 -27.99
N TYR A 452 6.88 18.84 -27.12
CA TYR A 452 5.84 19.85 -27.28
C TYR A 452 6.34 21.29 -27.18
N VAL A 453 7.22 21.59 -26.22
CA VAL A 453 7.75 22.95 -26.08
C VAL A 453 8.71 23.30 -27.22
N GLU A 454 9.50 22.34 -27.71
CA GLU A 454 10.37 22.56 -28.87
C GLU A 454 9.57 22.77 -30.15
N GLU A 455 8.46 22.05 -30.34
CA GLU A 455 7.53 22.29 -31.45
C GLU A 455 6.96 23.72 -31.38
N ALA A 456 6.49 24.14 -30.20
CA ALA A 456 5.96 25.49 -29.99
C ALA A 456 7.00 26.61 -30.22
N LEU A 457 8.28 26.32 -29.93
CA LEU A 457 9.41 27.22 -30.23
C LEU A 457 9.84 27.20 -31.70
N GLY A 458 9.31 26.26 -32.50
CA GLY A 458 9.65 26.10 -33.92
C GLY A 458 10.92 25.27 -34.18
N HIS A 459 11.46 24.59 -33.17
CA HIS A 459 12.62 23.71 -33.29
C HIS A 459 12.19 22.28 -33.66
N LEU A 460 11.59 22.14 -34.85
CA LEU A 460 10.89 20.92 -35.27
C LEU A 460 11.77 19.65 -35.27
N GLU A 461 13.05 19.76 -35.64
CA GLU A 461 14.00 18.64 -35.62
C GLU A 461 14.26 18.15 -34.19
N SER A 462 14.44 19.08 -33.24
CA SER A 462 14.61 18.77 -31.83
C SER A 462 13.34 18.17 -31.22
N ALA A 463 12.17 18.71 -31.59
CA ALA A 463 10.88 18.14 -31.21
C ALA A 463 10.73 16.69 -31.69
N ARG A 464 11.10 16.40 -32.95
CA ARG A 464 11.10 15.04 -33.51
C ARG A 464 12.02 14.12 -32.70
N ASP A 465 13.22 14.56 -32.37
CA ASP A 465 14.19 13.74 -31.62
C ASP A 465 13.65 13.39 -30.21
N TYR A 466 13.10 14.37 -29.50
CA TYR A 466 12.47 14.15 -28.18
C TYR A 466 11.26 13.21 -28.23
N LEU A 467 10.36 13.43 -29.20
CA LEU A 467 9.17 12.57 -29.38
C LEU A 467 9.53 11.16 -29.83
N LYS A 468 10.61 11.00 -30.61
CA LYS A 468 11.16 9.70 -30.98
C LYS A 468 11.71 8.95 -29.77
N GLU A 469 12.48 9.61 -28.91
CA GLU A 469 12.97 9.00 -27.67
C GLU A 469 11.81 8.63 -26.73
N CYS A 470 10.78 9.48 -26.60
CA CYS A 470 9.56 9.14 -25.89
C CYS A 470 8.91 7.85 -26.43
N LEU A 471 8.72 7.77 -27.76
CA LEU A 471 8.16 6.59 -28.41
C LEU A 471 9.00 5.34 -28.17
N LEU A 472 10.33 5.43 -28.34
CA LEU A 472 11.24 4.30 -28.12
C LEU A 472 11.17 3.79 -26.68
N ILE A 473 11.17 4.69 -25.70
CA ILE A 473 11.05 4.35 -24.28
C ILE A 473 9.68 3.69 -24.02
N SER A 474 8.58 4.27 -24.51
CA SER A 474 7.23 3.71 -24.35
C SER A 474 7.09 2.30 -24.95
N GLN A 475 7.77 2.04 -26.08
CA GLN A 475 7.78 0.74 -26.73
C GLN A 475 8.54 -0.32 -25.93
N GLN A 476 9.64 0.04 -25.25
CA GLN A 476 10.49 -0.90 -24.52
C GLN A 476 9.77 -1.61 -23.36
N TYR A 477 8.83 -0.94 -22.69
CA TYR A 477 8.05 -1.52 -21.59
C TYR A 477 6.56 -1.68 -21.92
N ARG A 478 6.18 -1.52 -23.19
CA ARG A 478 4.84 -1.85 -23.68
C ARG A 478 4.53 -3.31 -23.34
N LYS A 479 3.46 -3.52 -22.59
CA LYS A 479 2.90 -4.84 -22.29
C LYS A 479 1.51 -4.93 -22.90
N LYS A 480 1.26 -5.88 -23.79
CA LYS A 480 -0.01 -6.00 -24.53
C LYS A 480 -1.19 -6.43 -23.67
N ASP A 481 -0.89 -7.05 -22.53
CA ASP A 481 -1.80 -7.47 -21.48
C ASP A 481 -2.14 -6.33 -20.49
N LYS A 482 -1.32 -5.27 -20.44
CA LYS A 482 -1.56 -4.10 -19.59
C LYS A 482 -2.08 -2.92 -20.42
N GLU A 483 -3.39 -2.70 -20.36
CA GLU A 483 -4.10 -1.74 -21.20
C GLU A 483 -3.52 -0.32 -21.08
N SER A 484 -3.19 0.12 -19.86
CA SER A 484 -2.59 1.44 -19.57
C SER A 484 -1.29 1.69 -20.35
N ARG A 485 -0.41 0.67 -20.41
CA ARG A 485 0.89 0.73 -21.09
C ARG A 485 0.76 0.63 -22.60
N GLU A 486 -0.19 -0.19 -23.07
CA GLU A 486 -0.53 -0.24 -24.49
C GLU A 486 -1.10 1.10 -24.97
N TYR A 487 -2.02 1.71 -24.20
CA TYR A 487 -2.59 3.02 -24.48
C TYR A 487 -1.52 4.11 -24.58
N TYR A 488 -0.62 4.18 -23.59
CA TYR A 488 0.42 5.21 -23.57
C TYR A 488 1.42 5.10 -24.73
N TYR A 489 1.72 3.87 -25.19
CA TYR A 489 2.49 3.67 -26.42
C TYR A 489 1.79 4.33 -27.62
N TYR A 490 0.48 4.11 -27.78
CA TYR A 490 -0.26 4.70 -28.90
C TYR A 490 -0.42 6.22 -28.79
N VAL A 491 -0.48 6.78 -27.57
CA VAL A 491 -0.36 8.23 -27.36
C VAL A 491 0.99 8.74 -27.89
N SER A 492 2.08 8.07 -27.52
CA SER A 492 3.44 8.45 -27.94
C SER A 492 3.63 8.31 -29.45
N LEU A 493 3.06 7.25 -30.05
CA LEU A 493 3.08 7.02 -31.49
C LEU A 493 2.30 8.10 -32.25
N LYS A 494 1.13 8.47 -31.74
CA LYS A 494 0.33 9.58 -32.28
C LYS A 494 1.12 10.90 -32.24
N ASP A 495 1.82 11.18 -31.13
CA ASP A 495 2.60 12.42 -31.02
C ASP A 495 3.79 12.43 -31.99
N TYR A 496 4.44 11.29 -32.18
CA TYR A 496 5.50 11.15 -33.17
C TYR A 496 4.98 11.31 -34.61
N ALA A 497 3.84 10.69 -34.93
CA ALA A 497 3.18 10.83 -36.23
C ALA A 497 2.82 12.30 -36.53
N HIS A 498 2.35 13.04 -35.53
CA HIS A 498 2.04 14.47 -35.64
C HIS A 498 3.28 15.29 -36.01
N ILE A 499 4.41 15.11 -35.31
CA ILE A 499 5.61 15.89 -35.65
C ILE A 499 6.19 15.52 -37.03
N LEU A 500 6.08 14.25 -37.45
CA LEU A 500 6.42 13.83 -38.82
C LEU A 500 5.52 14.52 -39.86
N TYR A 501 4.22 14.62 -39.58
CA TYR A 501 3.29 15.37 -40.42
C TYR A 501 3.70 16.85 -40.57
N VAL A 502 4.04 17.51 -39.45
CA VAL A 502 4.49 18.91 -39.44
C VAL A 502 5.80 19.10 -40.21
N LEU A 503 6.68 18.09 -40.20
CA LEU A 503 7.92 18.04 -40.97
C LEU A 503 7.73 17.65 -42.45
N GLU A 504 6.49 17.44 -42.91
CA GLU A 504 6.15 17.01 -44.26
C GLU A 504 6.63 15.59 -44.61
N GLU A 505 6.92 14.75 -43.60
CA GLU A 505 7.28 13.33 -43.72
C GLU A 505 6.02 12.44 -43.81
N TYR A 506 5.14 12.75 -44.77
CA TYR A 506 3.75 12.24 -44.83
C TYR A 506 3.60 10.71 -44.88
N GLN A 507 4.54 10.01 -45.53
CA GLN A 507 4.48 8.55 -45.66
C GLN A 507 4.63 7.86 -44.31
N GLU A 508 5.64 8.25 -43.52
CA GLU A 508 5.89 7.68 -42.20
C GLU A 508 4.77 8.10 -41.23
N ALA A 509 4.35 9.37 -41.26
CA ALA A 509 3.23 9.85 -40.46
C ALA A 509 1.93 9.06 -40.73
N TYR A 510 1.61 8.77 -42.00
CA TYR A 510 0.40 8.00 -42.35
C TYR A 510 0.45 6.57 -41.81
N GLU A 511 1.60 5.90 -41.88
CA GLU A 511 1.76 4.54 -41.37
C GLU A 511 1.55 4.48 -39.85
N ASP A 512 2.14 5.43 -39.12
CA ASP A 512 2.00 5.53 -37.67
C ASP A 512 0.54 5.89 -37.27
N PHE A 513 -0.08 6.87 -37.93
CA PHE A 513 -1.49 7.22 -37.68
C PHE A 513 -2.43 6.05 -37.95
N LYS A 514 -2.16 5.25 -38.98
CA LYS A 514 -2.96 4.06 -39.29
C LYS A 514 -2.84 3.01 -38.19
N GLU A 515 -1.66 2.80 -37.61
CA GLU A 515 -1.52 1.88 -36.46
C GLU A 515 -2.32 2.38 -35.25
N VAL A 516 -2.28 3.69 -34.97
CA VAL A 516 -3.11 4.32 -33.94
C VAL A 516 -4.60 4.12 -34.24
N GLU A 517 -5.03 4.30 -35.49
CA GLU A 517 -6.43 4.09 -35.90
C GLU A 517 -6.89 2.64 -35.71
N GLU A 518 -6.03 1.66 -36.03
CA GLU A 518 -6.30 0.23 -35.81
C GLU A 518 -6.48 -0.07 -34.31
N TYR A 519 -5.66 0.54 -33.45
CA TYR A 519 -5.83 0.45 -32.00
C TYR A 519 -7.15 1.08 -31.53
N LEU A 520 -7.49 2.29 -31.99
CA LEU A 520 -8.77 2.94 -31.68
C LEU A 520 -9.98 2.08 -32.09
N LYS A 521 -9.93 1.46 -33.28
CA LYS A 521 -10.98 0.57 -33.80
C LYS A 521 -11.12 -0.73 -33.00
N SER A 522 -10.08 -1.16 -32.29
CA SER A 522 -10.13 -2.37 -31.47
C SER A 522 -11.08 -2.26 -30.27
N GLY A 523 -11.45 -1.03 -29.87
CA GLY A 523 -12.35 -0.78 -28.74
C GLY A 523 -11.73 -1.09 -27.37
N LYS A 524 -10.41 -1.29 -27.30
CA LYS A 524 -9.66 -1.57 -26.07
C LYS A 524 -9.39 -0.33 -25.19
N ILE A 525 -10.16 0.75 -25.32
CA ILE A 525 -9.95 1.96 -24.51
C ILE A 525 -11.02 1.95 -23.42
N THR A 526 -10.67 1.39 -22.28
CA THR A 526 -11.45 1.38 -21.04
C THR A 526 -10.81 2.25 -19.95
N TYR A 527 -9.54 2.62 -20.12
CA TYR A 527 -8.75 3.45 -19.20
C TYR A 527 -8.83 4.96 -19.46
N VAL A 528 -8.87 5.78 -18.40
CA VAL A 528 -8.70 7.24 -18.47
C VAL A 528 -7.24 7.61 -18.31
N HIS A 529 -6.60 8.01 -19.40
CA HIS A 529 -5.29 8.64 -19.34
C HIS A 529 -5.41 10.16 -19.37
N GLU A 530 -4.47 10.86 -18.73
CA GLU A 530 -4.33 12.32 -18.83
C GLU A 530 -4.20 12.83 -20.29
N TYR A 531 -3.76 11.97 -21.21
CA TYR A 531 -3.62 12.30 -22.62
C TYR A 531 -4.69 11.60 -23.42
N THR A 532 -5.56 12.39 -24.05
CA THR A 532 -6.68 11.88 -24.81
C THR A 532 -6.23 11.33 -26.16
N LEU A 533 -6.60 10.09 -26.44
CA LEU A 533 -6.41 9.41 -27.71
C LEU A 533 -7.80 9.06 -28.27
N ASN A 534 -8.14 9.65 -29.41
CA ASN A 534 -9.43 9.45 -30.08
C ASN A 534 -9.30 9.71 -31.59
N PHE A 535 -10.36 9.46 -32.36
CA PHE A 535 -10.33 9.69 -33.81
C PHE A 535 -10.07 11.16 -34.20
N GLU A 536 -10.42 12.13 -33.34
CA GLU A 536 -10.16 13.55 -33.57
C GLU A 536 -8.66 13.89 -33.38
N SER A 537 -7.96 13.13 -32.55
CA SER A 537 -6.51 13.27 -32.30
C SER A 537 -5.62 12.79 -33.45
N ILE A 538 -6.19 12.12 -34.46
CA ILE A 538 -5.50 11.67 -35.68
C ILE A 538 -6.08 12.30 -36.95
N LYS A 539 -6.67 13.49 -36.84
CA LYS A 539 -7.33 14.18 -37.96
C LYS A 539 -6.39 14.46 -39.14
N GLU A 540 -5.09 14.57 -38.88
CA GLU A 540 -4.04 14.78 -39.89
C GLU A 540 -3.87 13.56 -40.82
N MET A 541 -4.31 12.36 -40.40
CA MET A 541 -4.14 11.12 -41.16
C MET A 541 -4.71 11.20 -42.58
N GLN A 542 -5.88 11.83 -42.75
CA GLN A 542 -6.50 11.96 -44.08
C GLN A 542 -5.66 12.85 -45.00
N ASP A 543 -5.10 13.94 -44.48
CA ASP A 543 -4.22 14.82 -45.26
C ASP A 543 -2.91 14.09 -45.63
N CYS A 544 -2.36 13.29 -44.72
CA CYS A 544 -1.22 12.41 -45.05
C CYS A 544 -1.57 11.45 -46.19
N GLU A 545 -2.74 10.79 -46.15
CA GLU A 545 -3.17 9.87 -47.20
C GLU A 545 -3.31 10.55 -48.57
N GLU A 546 -3.93 11.73 -48.60
CA GLU A 546 -4.10 12.52 -49.82
C GLU A 546 -2.74 12.91 -50.42
N LYS A 547 -1.82 13.41 -49.59
CA LYS A 547 -0.47 13.80 -50.00
C LYS A 547 0.38 12.61 -50.46
N CYS A 548 0.29 11.46 -49.79
CA CYS A 548 0.93 10.21 -50.22
C CYS A 548 0.43 9.75 -51.61
N ASN A 549 -0.83 10.02 -51.93
CA ASN A 549 -1.43 9.72 -53.22
C ASN A 549 -1.18 10.80 -54.29
N GLY A 550 -0.37 11.83 -53.98
CA GLY A 550 -0.04 12.92 -54.90
C GLY A 550 -1.16 13.94 -55.10
N ILE A 551 -2.09 14.03 -54.15
CA ILE A 551 -3.14 15.06 -54.08
C ILE A 551 -2.59 16.18 -53.19
N TYR A 552 -2.41 17.38 -53.78
CA TYR A 552 -1.78 18.55 -53.15
C TYR A 552 -2.71 19.75 -53.11
#